data_AF-A0A8T0VAY1-F1
#
_entry.id   AF-A0A8T0VAY1-F1
#
_cell.length_a   1.000
_cell.length_b   1.000
_cell.length_c   1.000
_cell.angle_alpha   90.00
_cell.angle_beta   90.00
_cell.angle_gamma   90.00
#
_symmetry.space_group_name_H-M   'P 1'
#
loop_
_entity.id
_entity.type
_entity.pdbx_description
1 polymer ?
#
loop_
_entity_poly.entity_id
_entity_poly.type
_entity_poly.pdbx_seq_one_letter_code
_entity_poly.pdbx_strand_id
1 'polypeptide(L)'
;MRLPELTSTENVFPFFFFGTIKQNHVHAFIDWCFRSCNAETDDLKESFCQYIGKSCYKVENLKAYPCYWDYRKNGDCLMSLVGADHSNMRKYLGEHGASLRWPFQSESQVHASLPSLLQKIIDWEEDNGKKYSVSDRMEYVILLRNLYKHSDELPEEIKAVIEMAESWTPGIWIRIYERAGK
;
A
#
# COMPACT_ATOMS: atom_id res chain seq x y z
N MET A 1 -32.38 7.66 19.91
CA MET A 1 -32.18 6.94 18.64
C MET A 1 -31.85 5.50 19.00
N ARG A 2 -32.80 4.57 18.83
CA ARG A 2 -32.64 3.15 19.19
C ARG A 2 -32.16 2.38 17.96
N LEU A 3 -31.17 1.50 18.14
CA LEU A 3 -30.78 0.50 17.14
C LEU A 3 -31.97 -0.43 16.87
N PRO A 4 -32.24 -0.85 15.61
CA PRO A 4 -33.33 -1.76 15.32
C PRO A 4 -32.98 -3.19 15.78
N GLU A 5 -33.96 -3.84 16.42
CA GLU A 5 -33.93 -5.25 16.80
C GLU A 5 -33.92 -6.12 15.54
N LEU A 6 -32.91 -6.99 15.42
CA LEU A 6 -32.82 -7.99 14.36
C LEU A 6 -33.85 -9.09 14.62
N THR A 7 -34.98 -9.02 13.94
CA THR A 7 -35.94 -10.13 13.87
C THR A 7 -35.38 -11.25 13.00
N SER A 8 -35.26 -12.41 13.62
CA SER A 8 -35.01 -13.72 13.02
C SER A 8 -35.99 -14.00 11.86
N THR A 9 -35.45 -14.17 10.65
CA THR A 9 -36.03 -15.06 9.63
C THR A 9 -34.91 -15.67 8.79
N GLU A 10 -35.10 -16.95 8.52
CA GLU A 10 -34.19 -17.93 7.96
C GLU A 10 -33.58 -17.50 6.60
N ASN A 11 -32.26 -17.66 6.48
CA ASN A 11 -31.63 -18.05 5.23
C ASN A 11 -30.42 -18.91 5.55
N VAL A 12 -30.58 -20.20 5.26
CA VAL A 12 -29.57 -21.24 5.41
C VAL A 12 -28.56 -21.08 4.27
N PHE A 13 -27.31 -20.73 4.59
CA PHE A 13 -26.18 -20.95 3.69
C PHE A 13 -25.22 -21.98 4.33
N PRO A 14 -24.90 -23.09 3.65
CA PRO A 14 -23.97 -24.05 4.17
C PRO A 14 -22.55 -23.61 3.81
N PHE A 15 -21.78 -23.13 4.79
CA PHE A 15 -20.33 -23.10 4.67
C PHE A 15 -19.71 -23.68 5.93
N PHE A 16 -19.39 -24.97 5.86
CA PHE A 16 -18.42 -25.61 6.75
C PHE A 16 -17.04 -25.05 6.43
N PHE A 17 -16.41 -24.37 7.39
CA PHE A 17 -14.99 -24.49 7.71
C PHE A 17 -14.78 -23.82 9.08
N PHE A 18 -14.43 -24.62 10.09
CA PHE A 18 -14.21 -24.15 11.45
C PHE A 18 -12.91 -23.32 11.52
N GLY A 19 -13.05 -22.00 11.45
CA GLY A 19 -11.99 -21.03 11.77
C GLY A 19 -12.43 -19.55 11.88
N THR A 20 -13.70 -19.21 11.66
CA THR A 20 -14.03 -17.99 10.88
C THR A 20 -15.21 -17.15 11.39
N ILE A 21 -15.70 -17.29 12.63
CA ILE A 21 -16.94 -16.58 13.04
C ILE A 21 -16.71 -15.05 13.24
N LYS A 22 -15.58 -14.63 13.82
CA LYS A 22 -15.31 -13.18 14.05
C LYS A 22 -14.90 -12.42 12.79
N GLN A 23 -14.14 -13.06 11.90
CA GLN A 23 -13.65 -12.44 10.67
C GLN A 23 -14.78 -12.22 9.66
N ASN A 24 -15.71 -13.19 9.56
CA ASN A 24 -16.89 -13.08 8.72
C ASN A 24 -17.81 -11.92 9.13
N HIS A 25 -17.89 -11.60 10.43
CA HIS A 25 -18.72 -10.49 10.91
C HIS A 25 -18.14 -9.11 10.51
N VAL A 26 -16.81 -8.94 10.49
CA VAL A 26 -16.18 -7.67 10.12
C VAL A 26 -16.35 -7.39 8.63
N HIS A 27 -16.15 -8.40 7.78
CA HIS A 27 -16.42 -8.28 6.34
C HIS A 27 -17.89 -7.98 6.07
N ALA A 28 -18.81 -8.71 6.69
CA ALA A 28 -20.24 -8.47 6.53
C ALA A 28 -20.68 -7.08 6.99
N PHE A 29 -20.10 -6.56 8.08
CA PHE A 29 -20.37 -5.21 8.56
C PHE A 29 -19.86 -4.13 7.58
N ILE A 30 -18.64 -4.30 7.06
CA ILE A 30 -18.06 -3.35 6.11
C ILE A 30 -18.84 -3.35 4.79
N ASP A 31 -19.19 -4.53 4.27
CA ASP A 31 -20.04 -4.66 3.08
C ASP A 31 -21.41 -4.00 3.29
N TRP A 32 -22.00 -4.18 4.47
CA TRP A 32 -23.25 -3.51 4.83
C TRP A 32 -23.11 -1.99 4.88
N CYS A 33 -22.02 -1.47 5.44
CA CYS A 33 -21.72 -0.03 5.44
C CYS A 33 -21.59 0.52 4.01
N PHE A 34 -20.85 -0.15 3.13
CA PHE A 34 -20.67 0.29 1.74
C PHE A 34 -21.98 0.33 0.97
N ARG A 35 -22.81 -0.72 1.10
CA ARG A 35 -24.14 -0.76 0.49
C ARG A 35 -25.06 0.34 1.03
N SER A 36 -25.02 0.56 2.34
CA SER A 36 -25.87 1.57 3.00
C SER A 36 -25.47 3.01 2.65
N CYS A 37 -24.19 3.24 2.35
CA CYS A 37 -23.65 4.55 1.99
C CYS A 37 -23.53 4.77 0.47
N ASN A 38 -23.94 3.81 -0.36
CA ASN A 38 -23.79 3.84 -1.82
C ASN A 38 -22.36 4.19 -2.28
N ALA A 39 -21.36 3.67 -1.56
CA ALA A 39 -19.96 3.90 -1.86
C ALA A 39 -19.43 2.80 -2.78
N GLU A 40 -18.77 3.19 -3.89
CA GLU A 40 -18.15 2.25 -4.82
C GLU A 40 -16.98 1.51 -4.17
N THR A 41 -16.82 0.22 -4.50
CA THR A 41 -15.65 -0.57 -4.13
C THR A 41 -14.51 -0.28 -5.09
N ASP A 42 -13.37 0.15 -4.55
CA ASP A 42 -12.12 0.37 -5.29
C ASP A 42 -11.03 -0.59 -4.78
N ASP A 43 -9.93 -0.69 -5.52
CA ASP A 43 -8.82 -1.60 -5.20
C ASP A 43 -8.25 -1.40 -3.78
N LEU A 44 -8.28 -0.19 -3.24
CA LEU A 44 -7.76 0.09 -1.89
C LEU A 44 -8.73 -0.42 -0.81
N LYS A 45 -10.04 -0.31 -1.05
CA LYS A 45 -11.08 -0.86 -0.18
C LYS A 45 -11.01 -2.38 -0.14
N GLU A 46 -10.85 -3.03 -1.29
CA GLU A 46 -10.67 -4.49 -1.33
C GLU A 46 -9.40 -4.93 -0.60
N SER A 47 -8.29 -4.20 -0.80
CA SER A 47 -7.02 -4.45 -0.09
C SER A 47 -7.21 -4.35 1.43
N PHE A 48 -7.87 -3.30 1.89
CA PHE A 48 -8.16 -3.10 3.31
C PHE A 48 -9.02 -4.22 3.90
N CYS A 49 -10.09 -4.62 3.20
CA CYS A 49 -10.94 -5.74 3.60
C CYS A 49 -10.14 -7.05 3.71
N GLN A 50 -9.28 -7.34 2.74
CA GLN A 50 -8.41 -8.51 2.80
C GLN A 50 -7.43 -8.42 3.98
N TYR A 51 -6.87 -7.23 4.22
CA TYR A 51 -5.89 -7.00 5.29
C TYR A 51 -6.45 -7.26 6.68
N ILE A 52 -7.61 -6.69 7.02
CA ILE A 52 -8.29 -6.94 8.31
C ILE A 52 -8.83 -8.38 8.43
N GLY A 53 -9.04 -9.05 7.29
CA GLY A 53 -9.46 -10.45 7.21
C GLY A 53 -8.35 -11.46 7.52
N LYS A 54 -7.08 -11.03 7.65
CA LYS A 54 -5.96 -11.93 7.97
C LYS A 54 -6.07 -12.46 9.40
N SER A 55 -5.78 -13.76 9.61
CA SER A 55 -5.86 -14.44 10.91
C SER A 55 -4.87 -13.95 11.97
N CYS A 56 -3.82 -13.24 11.56
CA CYS A 56 -2.78 -12.68 12.43
C CYS A 56 -2.96 -11.18 12.73
N TYR A 57 -4.09 -10.59 12.35
CA TYR A 57 -4.36 -9.16 12.48
C TYR A 57 -4.50 -8.71 13.96
N LYS A 58 -3.92 -7.56 14.32
CA LYS A 58 -3.96 -6.95 15.67
C LYS A 58 -4.55 -5.55 15.64
N VAL A 59 -5.24 -5.13 16.71
CA VAL A 59 -5.88 -3.79 16.80
C VAL A 59 -4.86 -2.66 16.70
N GLU A 60 -3.66 -2.88 17.22
CA GLU A 60 -2.53 -1.95 17.12
C GLU A 60 -2.20 -1.61 15.66
N ASN A 61 -2.41 -2.57 14.76
CA ASN A 61 -2.13 -2.42 13.35
C ASN A 61 -3.12 -1.47 12.65
N LEU A 62 -4.42 -1.53 13.01
CA LEU A 62 -5.40 -0.53 12.51
C LEU A 62 -5.11 0.87 13.05
N LYS A 63 -4.67 0.99 14.30
CA LYS A 63 -4.29 2.30 14.87
C LYS A 63 -3.08 2.90 14.15
N ALA A 64 -2.19 2.05 13.64
CA ALA A 64 -1.02 2.46 12.89
C ALA A 64 -1.29 2.58 11.38
N TYR A 65 -2.52 2.35 10.90
CA TYR A 65 -2.81 2.27 9.46
C TYR A 65 -2.53 3.60 8.72
N PRO A 66 -2.09 3.58 7.44
CA PRO A 66 -1.53 4.76 6.76
C PRO A 66 -2.53 5.81 6.25
N CYS A 67 -3.55 6.18 7.03
CA CYS A 67 -4.55 7.16 6.58
C CYS A 67 -4.02 8.59 6.51
N TYR A 68 -3.17 8.99 7.47
CA TYR A 68 -2.63 10.36 7.63
C TYR A 68 -1.21 10.32 8.17
N TRP A 69 -0.37 9.47 7.58
CA TRP A 69 1.02 9.41 7.98
C TRP A 69 1.76 10.70 7.62
N ASP A 70 2.62 11.12 8.54
CA ASP A 70 3.58 12.18 8.29
C ASP A 70 4.81 11.62 7.56
N TYR A 71 5.68 12.54 7.10
CA TYR A 71 6.94 12.21 6.44
C TYR A 71 7.76 11.15 7.19
N ARG A 72 7.84 11.27 8.53
CA ARG A 72 8.61 10.38 9.38
C ARG A 72 8.04 8.96 9.39
N LYS A 73 6.72 8.81 9.54
CA LYS A 73 6.06 7.49 9.52
C LYS A 73 6.21 6.79 8.17
N ASN A 74 6.13 7.53 7.07
CA ASN A 74 6.38 7.00 5.72
C ASN A 74 7.80 6.41 5.63
N GLY A 75 8.79 7.16 6.09
CA GLY A 75 10.16 6.74 6.09
C GLY A 75 10.47 5.58 7.05
N ASP A 76 9.92 5.57 8.26
CA ASP A 76 10.02 4.45 9.19
C ASP A 76 9.44 3.16 8.59
N CYS A 77 8.38 3.30 7.79
CA CYS A 77 7.81 2.18 7.05
C CYS A 77 8.77 1.66 5.97
N LEU A 78 9.33 2.55 5.13
CA LEU A 78 10.33 2.21 4.11
C LEU A 78 11.57 1.53 4.71
N MET A 79 12.04 2.02 5.85
CA MET A 79 13.20 1.44 6.54
C MET A 79 12.89 0.06 7.10
N SER A 80 11.66 -0.18 7.56
CA SER A 80 11.24 -1.51 8.06
C SER A 80 11.04 -2.56 6.96
N LEU A 81 10.69 -2.15 5.74
CA LEU A 81 10.46 -3.06 4.61
C LEU A 81 11.73 -3.77 4.13
N VAL A 82 12.85 -3.07 4.13
CA VAL A 82 14.11 -3.54 3.53
C VAL A 82 14.99 -4.25 4.58
N GLY A 83 14.65 -4.12 5.86
CA GLY A 83 15.12 -5.06 6.88
C GLY A 83 14.46 -6.43 6.79
N ALA A 84 13.31 -6.53 6.14
CA ALA A 84 12.59 -7.77 5.87
C ALA A 84 12.99 -8.32 4.49
N ASP A 85 13.15 -9.64 4.39
CA ASP A 85 13.56 -10.41 3.22
C ASP A 85 13.12 -9.82 1.85
N HIS A 86 14.07 -9.20 1.14
CA HIS A 86 13.85 -8.53 -0.15
C HIS A 86 13.22 -9.46 -1.20
N SER A 87 13.57 -10.75 -1.14
CA SER A 87 13.10 -11.77 -2.08
C SER A 87 11.59 -11.97 -1.95
N ASN A 88 11.11 -12.04 -0.71
CA ASN A 88 9.70 -12.18 -0.40
C ASN A 88 8.89 -10.91 -0.72
N MET A 89 9.50 -9.73 -0.60
CA MET A 89 8.88 -8.46 -1.00
C MET A 89 8.77 -8.36 -2.52
N ARG A 90 9.86 -8.62 -3.25
CA ARG A 90 9.90 -8.59 -4.72
C ARG A 90 8.89 -9.57 -5.32
N LYS A 91 8.79 -10.80 -4.78
CA LYS A 91 7.79 -11.79 -5.20
C LYS A 91 6.36 -11.26 -5.04
N TYR A 92 6.04 -10.70 -3.86
CA TYR A 92 4.72 -10.15 -3.60
C TYR A 92 4.39 -8.96 -4.52
N LEU A 93 5.33 -8.03 -4.71
CA LEU A 93 5.13 -6.90 -5.62
C LEU A 93 4.96 -7.36 -7.07
N GLY A 94 5.59 -8.46 -7.48
CA GLY A 94 5.35 -9.09 -8.78
C GLY A 94 3.92 -9.63 -8.91
N GLU A 95 3.46 -10.40 -7.93
CA GLU A 95 2.17 -11.11 -7.94
C GLU A 95 0.96 -10.19 -7.66
N HIS A 96 1.09 -9.22 -6.77
CA HIS A 96 -0.02 -8.41 -6.23
C HIS A 96 0.20 -6.90 -6.37
N GLY A 97 1.40 -6.46 -6.74
CA GLY A 97 1.76 -5.04 -6.82
C GLY A 97 1.33 -4.35 -8.11
N ALA A 98 0.25 -4.79 -8.77
CA ALA A 98 -0.23 -4.18 -10.01
C ALA A 98 -0.54 -2.69 -9.84
N SER A 99 -0.71 -2.23 -8.62
CA SER A 99 -1.00 -0.85 -8.22
C SER A 99 0.20 -0.13 -7.59
N LEU A 100 1.28 -0.84 -7.26
CA LEU A 100 2.55 -0.26 -6.83
C LEU A 100 3.50 -0.24 -8.04
N ARG A 101 3.30 0.75 -8.91
CA ARG A 101 4.09 0.94 -10.13
C ARG A 101 4.94 2.18 -10.01
N TRP A 102 6.00 2.21 -10.81
CA TRP A 102 6.70 3.46 -11.11
C TRP A 102 5.71 4.49 -11.65
N PRO A 103 5.85 5.78 -11.29
CA PRO A 103 4.84 6.79 -11.56
C PRO A 103 4.93 7.35 -12.98
N PHE A 104 4.81 6.50 -14.00
CA PHE A 104 4.88 6.95 -15.39
C PHE A 104 3.77 7.97 -15.71
N GLN A 105 4.12 9.06 -16.38
CA GLN A 105 3.20 10.12 -16.80
C GLN A 105 2.28 9.68 -17.95
N SER A 106 2.63 8.58 -18.64
CA SER A 106 1.84 7.95 -19.69
C SER A 106 1.84 6.45 -19.49
N GLU A 107 0.67 5.82 -19.54
CA GLU A 107 0.52 4.36 -19.47
C GLU A 107 0.96 3.64 -20.76
N SER A 108 1.12 4.36 -21.87
CA SER A 108 1.61 3.76 -23.11
C SER A 108 3.11 3.49 -23.02
N GLN A 109 3.52 2.23 -23.21
CA GLN A 109 4.93 1.81 -23.22
C GLN A 109 5.78 2.50 -24.30
N VAL A 110 5.12 3.14 -25.28
CA VAL A 110 5.77 3.89 -26.37
C VAL A 110 6.24 5.27 -25.92
N HIS A 111 5.66 5.83 -24.84
CA HIS A 111 5.96 7.17 -24.31
C HIS A 111 6.01 7.23 -22.77
N ALA A 112 6.25 6.11 -22.09
CA ALA A 112 6.30 6.08 -20.62
C ALA A 112 7.49 6.91 -20.11
N SER A 113 7.22 8.13 -19.65
CA SER A 113 8.20 9.02 -19.00
C SER A 113 7.94 9.08 -17.51
N LEU A 114 9.01 9.10 -16.70
CA LEU A 114 8.90 9.39 -15.28
C LEU A 114 8.72 10.90 -15.05
N PRO A 115 8.23 11.33 -13.87
CA PRO A 115 8.27 12.72 -13.47
C PRO A 115 9.71 13.23 -13.59
N SER A 116 9.88 14.44 -14.13
CA SER A 116 11.20 14.97 -14.51
C SER A 116 12.21 14.95 -13.36
N LEU A 117 11.76 15.23 -12.13
CA LEU A 117 12.59 15.15 -10.93
C LEU A 117 13.04 13.72 -10.63
N LEU A 118 12.13 12.75 -10.76
CA LEU A 118 12.45 11.33 -10.54
C LEU A 118 13.43 10.81 -11.59
N GLN A 119 13.26 11.21 -12.86
CA GLN A 119 14.19 10.86 -13.92
C GLN A 119 15.59 11.40 -13.64
N LYS A 120 15.72 12.68 -13.26
CA LYS A 120 17.02 13.29 -12.90
C LYS A 120 17.72 12.56 -11.76
N ILE A 121 16.98 12.09 -10.77
CA ILE A 121 17.53 11.32 -9.65
C ILE A 121 18.08 9.98 -10.13
N ILE A 122 17.34 9.29 -11.00
CA ILE A 122 17.77 8.00 -11.58
C ILE A 122 19.01 8.19 -12.44
N ASP A 123 19.02 9.20 -13.31
CA ASP A 123 20.16 9.50 -14.19
C ASP A 123 21.42 9.78 -13.35
N TRP A 124 21.28 10.58 -12.29
CA TRP A 124 22.39 10.86 -11.37
C TRP A 124 22.88 9.61 -10.62
N GLU A 125 21.97 8.76 -10.12
CA GLU A 125 22.36 7.50 -9.48
C GLU A 125 23.07 6.56 -10.48
N GLU A 126 22.65 6.53 -11.75
CA GLU A 126 23.27 5.74 -12.80
C GLU A 126 24.69 6.22 -13.11
N ASP A 127 24.92 7.53 -13.21
CA ASP A 127 26.24 8.14 -13.35
C ASP A 127 27.16 7.81 -12.17
N ASN A 128 26.59 7.54 -10.99
CA ASN A 128 27.30 7.13 -9.78
C ASN A 128 27.37 5.60 -9.60
N GLY A 129 27.06 4.84 -10.64
CA GLY A 129 27.25 3.39 -10.70
C GLY A 129 26.09 2.56 -10.16
N LYS A 130 24.93 3.16 -9.87
CA LYS A 130 23.76 2.48 -9.36
C LYS A 130 22.60 2.55 -10.35
N LYS A 131 22.18 1.40 -10.87
CA LYS A 131 21.10 1.31 -11.86
C LYS A 131 19.81 0.87 -11.20
N TYR A 132 18.73 1.60 -11.46
CA TYR A 132 17.38 1.20 -11.10
C TYR A 132 16.66 0.60 -12.32
N SER A 133 16.02 -0.54 -12.14
CA SER A 133 15.19 -1.14 -13.18
C SER A 133 13.75 -0.65 -13.04
N VAL A 134 13.31 0.18 -13.99
CA VAL A 134 11.92 0.68 -14.00
C VAL A 134 10.88 -0.43 -14.30
N SER A 135 11.33 -1.60 -14.76
CA SER A 135 10.49 -2.80 -14.87
C SER A 135 10.32 -3.55 -13.54
N ASP A 136 11.19 -3.31 -12.56
CA ASP A 136 11.08 -3.88 -11.22
C ASP A 136 10.42 -2.89 -10.26
N ARG A 137 9.24 -3.26 -9.75
CA ARG A 137 8.48 -2.45 -8.79
C ARG A 137 9.20 -2.29 -7.45
N MET A 138 10.03 -3.27 -7.07
CA MET A 138 10.81 -3.19 -5.83
C MET A 138 11.89 -2.11 -5.92
N GLU A 139 12.46 -1.88 -7.10
CA GLU A 139 13.47 -0.83 -7.31
C GLU A 139 12.90 0.57 -7.03
N TYR A 140 11.60 0.79 -7.26
CA TYR A 140 10.94 2.03 -6.87
C TYR A 140 10.92 2.22 -5.34
N VAL A 141 10.54 1.17 -4.61
CA VAL A 141 10.53 1.18 -3.13
C VAL A 141 11.93 1.37 -2.57
N ILE A 142 12.94 0.73 -3.18
CA ILE A 142 14.34 0.89 -2.81
C ILE A 142 14.81 2.33 -3.04
N LEU A 143 14.44 2.93 -4.16
CA LEU A 143 14.74 4.34 -4.44
C LEU A 143 14.14 5.25 -3.36
N LEU A 144 12.84 5.13 -3.07
CA LEU A 144 12.18 5.94 -2.04
C LEU A 144 12.84 5.77 -0.67
N ARG A 145 13.21 4.54 -0.30
CA ARG A 145 13.96 4.27 0.93
C ARG A 145 15.30 5.00 0.94
N ASN A 146 16.07 4.92 -0.16
CA ASN A 146 17.40 5.52 -0.21
C ASN A 146 17.31 7.04 -0.10
N LEU A 147 16.33 7.65 -0.76
CA LEU A 147 16.04 9.08 -0.61
C LEU A 147 15.69 9.44 0.83
N TYR A 148 14.90 8.63 1.53
CA TYR A 148 14.58 8.88 2.94
C TYR A 148 15.80 8.71 3.85
N LYS A 149 16.54 7.61 3.65
CA LYS A 149 17.72 7.25 4.45
C LYS A 149 18.80 8.33 4.42
N HIS A 150 18.96 8.99 3.28
CA HIS A 150 19.95 10.06 3.07
C HIS A 150 19.30 11.45 3.07
N SER A 151 18.07 11.57 3.56
CA SER A 151 17.31 12.82 3.48
C SER A 151 18.06 14.01 4.07
N ASP A 152 18.75 13.87 5.20
CA ASP A 152 19.53 14.94 5.83
C ASP A 152 20.62 15.56 4.92
N GLU A 153 21.09 14.82 3.92
CA GLU A 153 22.13 15.23 2.98
C GLU A 153 21.56 15.75 1.65
N LEU A 154 20.24 15.64 1.45
CA LEU A 154 19.58 15.95 0.19
C LEU A 154 18.94 17.35 0.19
N PRO A 155 18.93 18.04 -0.96
CA PRO A 155 18.13 19.25 -1.16
C PRO A 155 16.64 19.02 -0.85
N GLU A 156 15.94 20.07 -0.41
CA GLU A 156 14.52 20.02 -0.06
C GLU A 156 13.64 19.56 -1.24
N GLU A 157 14.00 19.93 -2.47
CA GLU A 157 13.29 19.50 -3.66
C GLU A 157 13.32 17.98 -3.83
N ILE A 158 14.41 17.33 -3.44
CA ILE A 158 14.56 15.88 -3.49
C ILE A 158 13.83 15.22 -2.32
N LYS A 159 13.84 15.82 -1.13
CA LYS A 159 13.06 15.33 0.01
C LYS A 159 11.56 15.29 -0.29
N ALA A 160 11.06 16.28 -1.01
CA ALA A 160 9.67 16.37 -1.44
C ALA A 160 9.22 15.17 -2.31
N VAL A 161 10.14 14.41 -2.92
CA VAL A 161 9.81 13.18 -3.69
C VAL A 161 9.06 12.17 -2.83
N ILE A 162 9.42 12.02 -1.56
CA ILE A 162 8.75 11.08 -0.65
C ILE A 162 7.33 11.56 -0.37
N GLU A 163 7.14 12.87 -0.19
CA GLU A 163 5.81 13.44 0.04
C GLU A 163 4.93 13.35 -1.22
N MET A 164 5.54 13.53 -2.40
CA MET A 164 4.89 13.41 -3.69
C MET A 164 4.53 11.96 -4.07
N ALA A 165 5.15 10.96 -3.45
CA ALA A 165 4.93 9.55 -3.80
C ALA A 165 3.45 9.13 -3.72
N GLU A 166 2.68 9.66 -2.76
CA GLU A 166 1.24 9.40 -2.65
C GLU A 166 0.45 10.03 -3.80
N SER A 167 0.85 11.23 -4.26
CA SER A 167 0.21 11.89 -5.40
C SER A 167 0.48 11.17 -6.72
N TRP A 168 1.65 10.56 -6.84
CA TRP A 168 2.11 9.85 -8.02
C TRP A 168 1.67 8.39 -8.06
N THR A 169 1.50 7.79 -6.89
CA THR A 169 1.10 6.40 -6.73
C THR A 169 0.10 6.32 -5.57
N PRO A 170 -1.19 6.60 -5.84
CA PRO A 170 -2.22 6.60 -4.79
C PRO A 170 -2.27 5.29 -4.00
N GLY A 171 -2.26 5.40 -2.67
CA GLY A 171 -2.26 4.29 -1.74
C GLY A 171 -0.93 3.53 -1.65
N ILE A 172 0.18 4.11 -2.09
CA ILE A 172 1.51 3.50 -1.99
C ILE A 172 1.84 3.09 -0.55
N TRP A 173 1.53 3.95 0.42
CA TRP A 173 1.84 3.70 1.84
C TRP A 173 1.01 2.57 2.42
N ILE A 174 -0.27 2.51 2.05
CA ILE A 174 -1.18 1.41 2.42
C ILE A 174 -0.62 0.08 1.93
N ARG A 175 -0.28 0.00 0.64
CA ARG A 175 0.20 -1.24 0.01
C ARG A 175 1.52 -1.71 0.58
N ILE A 176 2.42 -0.76 0.86
CA ILE A 176 3.68 -1.00 1.56
C ILE A 176 3.40 -1.55 2.98
N TYR A 177 2.50 -0.90 3.73
CA TYR A 177 2.19 -1.26 5.11
C TYR A 177 1.55 -2.65 5.25
N GLU A 178 0.51 -2.91 4.46
CA GLU A 178 -0.22 -4.17 4.47
C GLU A 178 0.68 -5.37 4.12
N ARG A 179 1.75 -5.13 3.34
CA ARG A 179 2.76 -6.13 2.99
C ARG A 179 3.86 -6.29 4.02
N ALA A 180 4.27 -5.21 4.68
CA ALA A 180 5.23 -5.27 5.78
C ALA A 180 4.75 -6.19 6.92
N GLY A 181 3.50 -6.66 6.89
CA GLY A 181 2.94 -7.59 7.86
C GLY A 181 2.76 -6.93 9.23
N LYS A 182 2.81 -5.60 9.24
CA LYS A 182 2.41 -4.77 10.38
C LYS A 182 0.91 -4.69 10.44
#